data_AF-A0A1V6BPE2-F1
#
_entry.id   AF-A0A1V6BPE2-F1
#
_cell.length_a   1.000
_cell.length_b   1.000
_cell.length_c   1.000
_cell.angle_alpha   90.00
_cell.angle_beta   90.00
_cell.angle_gamma   90.00
#
_symmetry.space_group_name_H-M   'P 1'
#
loop_
_entity.id
_entity.type
_entity.pdbx_description
1 polymer ?
#
loop_
_entity_poly.entity_id
_entity_poly.type
_entity_poly.pdbx_seq_one_letter_code
_entity_poly.pdbx_strand_id
1 'polypeptide(L)'
;MIGSGWNFFGLFNGLGRNDGTTNKGRVEPFYGPVFQTWFSSTLQFDFSYVMPKNIRRWTHIVFQATPKLIYKGLLNVSDNVAYQYEADMGENLNGWNFKGNFLLGYQIPIIEDETGKDEMFLRRVNNNFVITAAMLFAIDKLSLTHYSDSPMSGGWGSDFCYVYFGPIFNFDLPNNFFGVFSLQWANEREYTSNTVGNLFYQNKTYKDWYVYFYRIVFAFGINI
;
A
#
# COMPACT_ATOMS: atom_id res chain seq x y z
N MET A 1 -9.97 6.67 -15.28
CA MET A 1 -10.93 5.54 -15.15
C MET A 1 -12.29 6.12 -14.83
N ILE A 2 -13.35 5.59 -15.44
CA ILE A 2 -14.74 5.92 -15.13
C ILE A 2 -15.45 4.60 -14.81
N GLY A 3 -16.23 4.58 -13.73
CA GLY A 3 -16.95 3.39 -13.27
C GLY A 3 -18.34 3.73 -12.75
N SER A 4 -19.13 2.70 -12.50
CA SER A 4 -20.42 2.78 -11.80
C SER A 4 -20.59 1.52 -10.95
N GLY A 5 -21.47 1.57 -9.94
CA GLY A 5 -21.69 0.44 -9.05
C GLY A 5 -23.04 -0.24 -9.28
N TRP A 6 -23.04 -1.55 -9.08
CA TRP A 6 -24.20 -2.44 -9.14
C TRP A 6 -24.51 -2.96 -7.74
N ASN A 7 -25.76 -3.37 -7.49
CA ASN A 7 -26.13 -4.10 -6.28
C ASN A 7 -26.63 -5.50 -6.67
N PHE A 8 -26.13 -6.53 -5.98
CA PHE A 8 -26.62 -7.90 -6.12
C PHE A 8 -27.36 -8.33 -4.85
N PHE A 9 -28.69 -8.47 -4.97
CA PHE A 9 -29.58 -9.07 -3.96
C PHE A 9 -29.37 -8.59 -2.51
N GLY A 10 -28.93 -7.34 -2.29
CA GLY A 10 -28.65 -6.80 -0.96
C GLY A 10 -27.40 -7.38 -0.28
N LEU A 11 -26.64 -8.24 -0.97
CA LEU A 11 -25.40 -8.84 -0.47
C LEU A 11 -24.20 -7.92 -0.69
N PHE A 12 -24.21 -7.14 -1.78
CA PHE A 12 -23.13 -6.23 -2.14
C PHE A 12 -23.68 -4.88 -2.57
N ASN A 13 -23.19 -3.80 -1.96
CA ASN A 13 -23.50 -2.44 -2.39
C ASN A 13 -22.34 -1.85 -3.19
N GLY A 14 -22.44 -1.87 -4.52
CA GLY A 14 -21.35 -1.38 -5.38
C GLY A 14 -21.23 0.14 -5.43
N LEU A 15 -22.29 0.90 -5.13
CA LEU A 15 -22.29 2.37 -5.04
C LEU A 15 -23.40 2.85 -4.11
N GLY A 16 -23.08 3.86 -3.29
CA GLY A 16 -24.07 4.46 -2.41
C GLY A 16 -23.53 5.58 -1.55
N ARG A 17 -24.34 6.61 -1.26
CA ARG A 17 -23.91 7.69 -0.35
C ARG A 17 -23.92 7.24 1.11
N ASN A 18 -22.92 7.64 1.87
CA ASN A 18 -22.83 7.46 3.31
C ASN A 18 -22.84 8.84 3.99
N ASP A 19 -24.02 9.43 4.10
CA ASP A 19 -24.27 10.77 4.65
C ASP A 19 -24.71 10.74 6.12
N GLY A 20 -24.61 9.59 6.78
CA GLY A 20 -25.06 9.38 8.16
C GLY A 20 -26.58 9.35 8.35
N THR A 21 -27.38 9.48 7.29
CA THR A 21 -28.86 9.46 7.38
C THR A 21 -29.43 8.04 7.47
N THR A 22 -28.68 7.03 7.02
CA THR A 22 -29.05 5.63 7.12
C THR A 22 -27.98 4.83 7.83
N ASN A 23 -28.40 3.79 8.54
CA ASN A 23 -27.55 2.95 9.38
C ASN A 23 -26.46 2.15 8.63
N LYS A 24 -26.51 2.05 7.29
CA LYS A 24 -25.60 1.21 6.49
C LYS A 24 -25.08 1.90 5.21
N GLY A 25 -25.18 3.23 5.13
CA GLY A 25 -25.09 3.93 3.84
C GLY A 25 -26.33 3.65 2.99
N ARG A 26 -26.60 4.53 2.04
CA ARG A 26 -27.71 4.39 1.09
C ARG A 26 -27.32 3.37 0.03
N VAL A 27 -28.28 2.57 -0.42
CA VAL A 27 -28.11 1.68 -1.57
C VAL A 27 -28.60 2.42 -2.80
N GLU A 28 -27.67 2.94 -3.59
CA GLU A 28 -28.00 3.78 -4.74
C GLU A 28 -27.18 3.31 -5.96
N PRO A 29 -27.51 2.14 -6.53
CA PRO A 29 -26.84 1.67 -7.74
C PRO A 29 -27.00 2.72 -8.85
N PHE A 30 -25.93 2.96 -9.61
CA PHE A 30 -25.89 3.98 -10.67
C PHE A 30 -26.20 5.43 -10.27
N TYR A 31 -26.09 5.79 -8.98
CA TYR A 31 -26.32 7.18 -8.53
C TYR A 31 -25.55 8.23 -9.36
N GLY A 32 -24.34 7.88 -9.78
CA GLY A 32 -23.54 8.71 -10.67
C GLY A 32 -22.27 7.97 -11.11
N PRO A 33 -21.57 8.51 -12.13
CA PRO A 33 -20.27 7.99 -12.51
C PRO A 33 -19.24 8.31 -11.42
N VAL A 34 -18.45 7.31 -11.05
CA VAL A 34 -17.24 7.47 -10.25
C VAL A 34 -16.08 7.69 -11.20
N PHE A 35 -15.35 8.78 -11.02
CA PHE A 35 -14.15 9.11 -11.77
C PHE A 35 -12.92 8.92 -10.88
N GLN A 36 -11.88 8.33 -11.47
CA GLN A 36 -10.57 8.23 -10.83
C GLN A 36 -9.47 8.58 -11.82
N THR A 37 -8.56 9.46 -11.41
CA THR A 37 -7.31 9.76 -12.12
C THR A 37 -6.13 9.60 -11.17
N TRP A 38 -4.97 9.24 -11.69
CA TRP A 38 -3.78 9.08 -10.87
C TRP A 38 -2.51 9.41 -11.65
N PHE A 39 -1.52 9.86 -10.90
CA PHE A 39 -0.15 10.02 -11.35
C PHE A 39 0.74 9.14 -10.46
N SER A 40 1.66 8.39 -11.06
CA SER A 40 2.58 7.51 -10.36
C SER A 40 3.93 7.56 -11.04
N SER A 41 5.00 7.54 -10.25
CA SER A 41 6.37 7.44 -10.77
C SER A 41 7.12 6.39 -9.97
N THR A 42 8.00 5.62 -10.63
CA THR A 42 8.88 4.66 -9.97
C THR A 42 10.31 5.14 -10.07
N LEU A 43 10.96 5.28 -8.92
CA LEU A 43 12.38 5.59 -8.79
C LEU A 43 13.06 4.36 -8.21
N GLN A 44 14.13 3.91 -8.86
CA GLN A 44 14.96 2.82 -8.37
C GLN A 44 16.42 3.25 -8.38
N PHE A 45 17.13 2.98 -7.29
CA PHE A 45 18.53 3.33 -7.13
C PHE A 45 19.31 2.17 -6.53
N ASP A 46 20.45 1.87 -7.12
CA ASP A 46 21.41 0.90 -6.61
C ASP A 46 22.59 1.66 -5.99
N PHE A 47 22.72 1.61 -4.66
CA PHE A 47 23.76 2.32 -3.94
C PHE A 47 25.16 1.81 -4.26
N SER A 48 25.27 0.56 -4.72
CA SER A 48 26.54 -0.06 -5.12
C SER A 48 27.26 0.79 -6.17
N TYR A 49 26.52 1.49 -7.03
CA TYR A 49 27.11 2.26 -8.13
C TYR A 49 27.95 3.46 -7.66
N VAL A 50 27.60 4.08 -6.53
CA VAL A 50 28.27 5.29 -6.02
C VAL A 50 29.29 5.01 -4.92
N MET A 51 29.45 3.74 -4.52
CA MET A 51 30.39 3.37 -3.46
C MET A 51 31.85 3.28 -3.95
N PRO A 52 32.82 3.57 -3.07
CA PRO A 52 34.24 3.32 -3.33
C PRO A 52 34.52 1.88 -3.77
N LYS A 53 35.45 1.70 -4.72
CA LYS A 53 35.75 0.39 -5.35
C LYS A 53 36.02 -0.73 -4.35
N ASN A 54 36.67 -0.42 -3.22
CA ASN A 54 37.03 -1.38 -2.17
C ASN A 54 35.82 -1.98 -1.42
N ILE A 55 34.68 -1.28 -1.37
CA ILE A 55 33.46 -1.75 -0.67
C ILE A 55 32.27 -1.95 -1.61
N ARG A 56 32.40 -1.53 -2.87
CA ARG A 56 31.38 -1.63 -3.91
C ARG A 56 30.85 -3.05 -4.13
N ARG A 57 31.71 -4.07 -4.02
CA ARG A 57 31.32 -5.48 -4.16
C ARG A 57 30.46 -6.03 -3.01
N TRP A 58 30.47 -5.35 -1.86
CA TRP A 58 29.74 -5.75 -0.65
C TRP A 58 28.49 -4.91 -0.41
N THR A 59 28.39 -3.78 -1.10
CA THR A 59 27.20 -2.96 -1.07
C THR A 59 26.30 -3.52 -2.15
N HIS A 60 25.17 -4.11 -1.78
CA HIS A 60 24.11 -4.54 -2.69
C HIS A 60 22.77 -4.00 -2.19
N ILE A 61 22.79 -2.72 -1.79
CA ILE A 61 21.60 -2.04 -1.27
C ILE A 61 20.82 -1.47 -2.44
N VAL A 62 19.59 -1.94 -2.59
CA VAL A 62 18.65 -1.47 -3.60
C VAL A 62 17.54 -0.70 -2.90
N PHE A 63 17.26 0.49 -3.41
CA PHE A 63 16.10 1.26 -3.00
C PHE A 63 15.14 1.43 -4.16
N GLN A 64 13.85 1.25 -3.89
CA GLN A 64 12.79 1.58 -4.82
C GLN A 64 11.72 2.40 -4.11
N ALA A 65 11.29 3.49 -4.73
CA ALA A 65 10.16 4.30 -4.30
C ALA A 65 9.14 4.41 -5.43
N THR A 66 7.87 4.27 -5.09
CA THR A 66 6.76 4.39 -6.04
C THR A 66 5.65 5.25 -5.42
N PRO A 67 5.82 6.59 -5.36
CA PRO A 67 4.76 7.51 -4.97
C PRO A 67 3.64 7.52 -6.01
N LYS A 68 2.40 7.63 -5.52
CA LYS A 68 1.19 7.68 -6.33
C LYS A 68 0.19 8.69 -5.75
N LEU A 69 -0.17 9.69 -6.54
CA LEU A 69 -1.24 10.64 -6.26
C LEU A 69 -2.51 10.19 -6.99
N ILE A 70 -3.62 10.07 -6.27
CA ILE A 70 -4.90 9.60 -6.82
C ILE A 70 -5.99 10.60 -6.47
N TYR A 71 -6.72 11.08 -7.47
CA TYR A 71 -8.01 11.74 -7.25
C TYR A 71 -9.12 10.73 -7.53
N LYS A 72 -10.06 10.60 -6.60
CA LYS A 72 -11.28 9.79 -6.74
C LYS A 72 -12.47 10.68 -6.41
N GLY A 73 -13.51 10.64 -7.24
CA GLY A 73 -14.72 11.40 -7.00
C GLY A 73 -15.96 10.76 -7.60
N LEU A 74 -17.08 10.86 -6.90
CA LEU A 74 -18.42 10.54 -7.39
C LEU A 74 -19.09 11.83 -7.85
N LEU A 75 -19.47 11.89 -9.14
CA LEU A 75 -20.22 13.04 -9.65
C LEU A 75 -21.61 13.12 -8.99
N ASN A 76 -22.16 14.33 -8.87
CA ASN A 76 -23.42 14.63 -8.16
C ASN A 76 -23.40 14.42 -6.64
N VAL A 77 -22.21 14.30 -6.04
CA VAL A 77 -21.98 14.30 -4.59
C VAL A 77 -20.99 15.40 -4.25
N SER A 78 -21.25 16.14 -3.17
CA SER A 78 -20.33 17.16 -2.68
C SER A 78 -19.12 16.53 -2.00
N ASP A 79 -18.01 17.26 -1.91
CA ASP A 79 -16.75 16.69 -1.49
C ASP A 79 -16.75 16.16 -0.05
N ASN A 80 -17.60 16.70 0.82
CA ASN A 80 -17.69 16.32 2.23
C ASN A 80 -18.66 15.16 2.50
N VAL A 81 -19.37 14.67 1.49
CA VAL A 81 -20.31 13.57 1.64
C VAL A 81 -19.61 12.26 1.31
N ALA A 82 -19.52 11.39 2.31
CA ALA A 82 -18.86 10.11 2.12
C ALA A 82 -19.69 9.19 1.21
N TYR A 83 -19.05 8.27 0.53
CA TYR A 83 -19.70 7.29 -0.33
C TYR A 83 -19.00 5.93 -0.32
N GLN A 84 -19.79 4.89 -0.55
CA GLN A 84 -19.37 3.52 -0.83
C GLN A 84 -19.08 3.37 -2.31
N TYR A 85 -18.00 2.66 -2.63
CA TYR A 85 -17.69 2.25 -3.99
C TYR A 85 -17.00 0.89 -3.96
N GLU A 86 -17.35 -0.02 -4.88
CA GLU A 86 -16.79 -1.38 -4.94
C GLU A 86 -16.97 -2.18 -3.63
N ALA A 87 -18.11 -1.98 -2.95
CA ALA A 87 -18.46 -2.66 -1.70
C ALA A 87 -17.49 -2.42 -0.53
N ASP A 88 -16.85 -1.25 -0.49
CA ASP A 88 -16.03 -0.83 0.64
C ASP A 88 -16.84 -0.29 1.84
N MET A 89 -16.13 0.13 2.89
CA MET A 89 -16.73 0.59 4.15
C MET A 89 -17.47 1.93 4.04
N GLY A 90 -17.44 2.61 2.88
CA GLY A 90 -18.17 3.87 2.70
C GLY A 90 -17.49 5.10 3.28
N GLU A 91 -16.17 5.06 3.40
CA GLU A 91 -15.33 6.16 3.90
C GLU A 91 -14.57 6.86 2.76
N ASN A 92 -15.05 6.77 1.52
CA ASN A 92 -14.51 7.58 0.43
C ASN A 92 -15.12 8.96 0.48
N LEU A 93 -14.29 9.97 0.25
CA LEU A 93 -14.70 11.35 0.01
C LEU A 93 -14.13 11.77 -1.35
N ASN A 94 -14.75 12.77 -2.00
CA ASN A 94 -14.21 13.24 -3.28
C ASN A 94 -12.95 14.05 -3.01
N GLY A 95 -11.80 13.57 -3.50
CA GLY A 95 -10.57 14.27 -3.23
C GLY A 95 -9.31 13.52 -3.62
N TRP A 96 -8.20 14.18 -3.34
CA TRP A 96 -6.85 13.67 -3.52
C TRP A 96 -6.44 12.79 -2.34
N ASN A 97 -5.84 11.66 -2.67
CA ASN A 97 -5.22 10.72 -1.74
C ASN A 97 -3.80 10.43 -2.21
N PHE A 98 -2.90 10.24 -1.24
CA PHE A 98 -1.55 9.76 -1.48
C PHE A 98 -1.45 8.28 -1.13
N LYS A 99 -0.82 7.53 -2.03
CA LYS A 99 -0.33 6.17 -1.81
C LYS A 99 1.15 6.12 -2.13
N GLY A 100 1.88 5.19 -1.54
CA GLY A 100 3.29 5.03 -1.85
C GLY A 100 3.80 3.65 -1.47
N ASN A 101 4.69 3.08 -2.28
CA ASN A 101 5.45 1.89 -1.91
C ASN A 101 6.93 2.24 -1.84
N PHE A 102 7.59 1.82 -0.77
CA PHE A 102 9.00 2.05 -0.52
C PHE A 102 9.64 0.73 -0.15
N LEU A 103 10.69 0.34 -0.86
CA LEU A 103 11.39 -0.91 -0.64
C LEU A 103 12.87 -0.61 -0.44
N LEU A 104 13.41 -1.10 0.67
CA LEU A 104 14.84 -1.07 0.95
C LEU A 104 15.33 -2.52 1.03
N GLY A 105 16.05 -2.95 0.01
CA GLY A 105 16.57 -4.29 -0.16
C GLY A 105 18.07 -4.37 0.04
N TYR A 106 18.53 -5.53 0.50
CA TYR A 106 19.91 -5.96 0.46
C TYR A 106 19.97 -7.35 -0.16
N GLN A 107 20.76 -7.49 -1.23
CA GLN A 107 21.03 -8.79 -1.83
C GLN A 107 22.26 -9.39 -1.14
N ILE A 108 22.08 -10.57 -0.54
CA ILE A 108 23.14 -11.29 0.17
C ILE A 108 24.00 -12.01 -0.87
N PRO A 109 25.31 -11.71 -0.97
CA PRO A 109 26.23 -12.50 -1.79
C PRO A 109 26.54 -13.81 -1.05
N ILE A 110 26.04 -14.95 -1.54
CA ILE A 110 26.23 -16.26 -0.89
C ILE A 110 27.34 -17.08 -1.57
N ILE A 111 27.75 -16.70 -2.79
CA ILE A 111 28.84 -17.35 -3.52
C ILE A 111 29.71 -16.28 -4.18
N GLU A 112 30.93 -16.13 -3.66
CA GLU A 112 31.99 -15.34 -4.26
C GLU A 112 32.72 -16.21 -5.30
N ASP A 113 32.63 -15.84 -6.58
CA ASP A 113 33.51 -16.38 -7.63
C ASP A 113 34.70 -15.41 -7.78
N GLU A 114 35.91 -15.91 -7.65
CA GLU A 114 37.18 -15.17 -7.58
C GLU A 114 37.62 -14.52 -8.91
N THR A 115 36.77 -14.45 -9.94
CA THR A 115 37.22 -14.20 -11.33
C THR A 115 36.76 -12.89 -11.96
N GLY A 116 36.38 -11.89 -11.16
CA GLY A 116 36.12 -10.54 -11.66
C GLY A 116 37.40 -9.81 -12.05
N LYS A 117 37.71 -9.73 -13.36
CA LYS A 117 38.92 -9.13 -13.94
C LYS A 117 39.24 -7.68 -13.51
N ASP A 118 38.26 -6.99 -12.90
CA ASP A 118 38.36 -5.61 -12.42
C ASP A 118 37.86 -5.40 -10.96
N GLU A 119 37.56 -6.47 -10.21
CA GLU A 119 37.01 -6.44 -8.83
C GLU A 119 35.71 -5.62 -8.63
N MET A 120 35.13 -5.04 -9.68
CA MET A 120 34.00 -4.11 -9.58
C MET A 120 32.64 -4.83 -9.45
N PHE A 121 32.55 -6.09 -9.89
CA PHE A 121 31.34 -6.90 -9.83
C PHE A 121 31.67 -8.38 -9.66
N LEU A 122 30.84 -9.10 -8.90
CA LEU A 122 30.87 -10.56 -8.84
C LEU A 122 30.46 -11.12 -10.20
N ARG A 123 31.38 -11.81 -10.90
CA ARG A 123 31.05 -12.50 -12.15
C ARG A 123 30.23 -13.74 -11.80
N ARG A 124 28.93 -13.69 -12.09
CA ARG A 124 28.00 -14.77 -11.79
C ARG A 124 28.06 -15.83 -12.89
N VAL A 125 28.88 -16.87 -12.70
CA VAL A 125 29.03 -17.96 -13.68
C VAL A 125 27.92 -19.01 -13.51
N ASN A 126 27.35 -19.16 -12.31
CA ASN A 126 26.23 -20.09 -12.03
C ASN A 126 25.21 -19.47 -11.06
N ASN A 127 23.91 -19.45 -11.42
CA ASN A 127 22.77 -19.07 -10.56
C ASN A 127 22.49 -20.15 -9.49
N ASN A 128 23.44 -20.43 -8.60
CA ASN A 128 23.27 -21.58 -7.69
C ASN A 128 22.37 -21.26 -6.48
N PHE A 129 22.45 -20.06 -5.91
CA PHE A 129 21.53 -19.63 -4.85
C PHE A 129 21.74 -18.15 -4.51
N VAL A 130 20.68 -17.37 -4.44
CA VAL A 130 20.73 -15.94 -4.05
C VAL A 130 19.61 -15.67 -3.07
N ILE A 131 19.92 -14.95 -1.99
CA ILE A 131 18.91 -14.44 -1.08
C ILE A 131 18.89 -12.92 -1.20
N THR A 132 17.72 -12.36 -1.44
CA THR A 132 17.47 -10.93 -1.30
C THR A 132 16.52 -10.73 -0.13
N ALA A 133 16.94 -9.95 0.86
CA ALA A 133 16.08 -9.53 1.96
C ALA A 133 15.73 -8.05 1.76
N ALA A 134 14.47 -7.69 1.86
CA ALA A 134 14.03 -6.32 1.75
C ALA A 134 12.99 -5.97 2.81
N MET A 135 12.97 -4.71 3.21
CA MET A 135 11.89 -4.14 4.01
C MET A 135 10.95 -3.37 3.09
N LEU A 136 9.68 -3.78 3.07
CA LEU A 136 8.61 -3.03 2.44
C LEU A 136 8.01 -2.09 3.47
N PHE A 137 7.81 -0.83 3.07
CA PHE A 137 6.96 0.13 3.74
C PHE A 137 6.03 0.73 2.70
N ALA A 138 4.73 0.71 2.96
CA ALA A 138 3.74 1.20 2.03
C ALA A 138 2.71 2.08 2.75
N ILE A 139 2.39 3.21 2.14
CA ILE A 139 1.24 4.04 2.49
C ILE A 139 0.09 3.58 1.61
N ASP A 140 -0.91 2.93 2.23
CA ASP A 140 -2.11 2.49 1.52
C ASP A 140 -3.11 3.63 1.31
N LYS A 141 -3.24 4.54 2.28
CA LYS A 141 -4.14 5.70 2.15
C LYS A 141 -3.71 6.82 3.08
N LEU A 142 -3.51 8.00 2.50
CA LEU A 142 -3.43 9.27 3.21
C LEU A 142 -4.29 10.29 2.46
N SER A 143 -5.33 10.81 3.11
CA SER A 143 -6.16 11.87 2.50
C SER A 143 -5.37 13.17 2.43
N LEU A 144 -5.29 13.79 1.26
CA LEU A 144 -4.67 15.09 1.07
C LEU A 144 -5.71 16.21 1.09
N THR A 145 -6.86 16.00 0.44
CA THR A 145 -7.94 17.00 0.39
C THR A 145 -8.63 17.14 1.74
N HIS A 146 -8.88 16.03 2.43
CA HIS A 146 -9.62 16.02 3.70
C HIS A 146 -8.69 15.84 4.91
N TYR A 147 -7.40 16.15 4.77
CA TYR A 147 -6.43 15.94 5.85
C TYR A 147 -6.86 16.65 7.14
N SER A 148 -7.35 17.89 7.03
CA SER A 148 -7.70 18.76 8.16
C SER A 148 -9.17 18.72 8.60
N ASP A 149 -10.01 17.89 7.99
CA ASP A 149 -11.46 17.94 8.21
C ASP A 149 -11.87 17.54 9.63
N SER A 150 -11.20 16.53 10.19
CA SER A 150 -11.42 16.03 11.54
C SER A 150 -10.18 15.33 12.08
N PRO A 151 -9.17 16.11 12.53
CA PRO A 151 -7.88 15.59 12.95
C PRO A 151 -7.98 14.59 14.11
N MET A 152 -6.99 13.71 14.25
CA MET A 152 -6.89 12.72 15.34
C MET A 152 -6.96 13.35 16.75
N SER A 153 -6.64 14.64 16.90
CA SER A 153 -6.65 15.35 18.19
C SER A 153 -8.04 15.58 18.82
N GLY A 154 -9.07 14.89 18.33
CA GLY A 154 -10.45 15.01 18.83
C GLY A 154 -11.54 14.68 17.81
N GLY A 155 -11.16 14.38 16.57
CA GLY A 155 -12.02 14.02 15.46
C GLY A 155 -12.02 12.52 15.13
N TRP A 156 -12.53 12.19 13.94
CA TRP A 156 -12.56 10.82 13.43
C TRP A 156 -11.23 10.36 12.79
N GLY A 157 -10.22 11.23 12.76
CA GLY A 157 -8.87 10.91 12.27
C GLY A 157 -8.75 11.00 10.75
N SER A 158 -9.16 12.14 10.19
CA SER A 158 -9.07 12.42 8.75
C SER A 158 -7.64 12.54 8.22
N ASP A 159 -6.72 12.90 9.12
CA ASP A 159 -5.26 12.98 8.96
C ASP A 159 -4.55 11.64 9.18
N PHE A 160 -5.28 10.56 9.47
CA PHE A 160 -4.68 9.24 9.71
C PHE A 160 -4.02 8.68 8.45
N CYS A 161 -2.79 8.21 8.61
CA CYS A 161 -2.02 7.58 7.54
C CYS A 161 -2.08 6.06 7.69
N TYR A 162 -2.73 5.40 6.73
CA TYR A 162 -2.76 3.95 6.65
C TYR A 162 -1.49 3.42 6.01
N VAL A 163 -0.79 2.55 6.72
CA VAL A 163 0.45 1.93 6.32
C VAL A 163 0.42 0.42 6.50
N TYR A 164 1.10 -0.28 5.62
CA TYR A 164 1.50 -1.67 5.83
C TYR A 164 2.98 -1.83 5.55
N PHE A 165 3.61 -2.72 6.30
CA PHE A 165 5.06 -2.89 6.27
C PHE A 165 5.46 -4.31 6.63
N GLY A 166 6.67 -4.69 6.27
CA GLY A 166 7.24 -5.97 6.68
C GLY A 166 8.35 -6.47 5.75
N PRO A 167 9.05 -7.53 6.16
CA PRO A 167 10.12 -8.09 5.38
C PRO A 167 9.59 -8.87 4.17
N ILE A 168 10.38 -8.86 3.11
CA ILE A 168 10.25 -9.68 1.91
C ILE A 168 11.58 -10.41 1.74
N PHE A 169 11.50 -11.71 1.52
CA PHE A 169 12.63 -12.55 1.19
C PHE A 169 12.39 -13.12 -0.21
N ASN A 170 13.32 -12.87 -1.13
CA ASN A 170 13.37 -13.53 -2.42
C ASN A 170 14.54 -14.51 -2.45
N PHE A 171 14.27 -15.72 -2.90
CA PHE A 171 15.22 -16.81 -3.05
C PHE A 171 15.31 -17.14 -4.53
N ASP A 172 16.43 -16.82 -5.17
CA ASP A 172 16.71 -17.34 -6.51
C ASP A 172 17.42 -18.69 -6.34
N LEU A 173 16.84 -19.75 -6.90
CA LEU A 173 17.25 -21.14 -6.73
C LEU A 173 17.89 -21.69 -8.02
N PRO A 174 18.62 -22.83 -7.97
CA PRO A 174 19.13 -23.48 -9.18
C PRO A 174 18.02 -23.77 -10.19
N ASN A 175 18.38 -23.93 -11.47
CA ASN A 175 17.46 -24.28 -12.55
C ASN A 175 16.32 -23.25 -12.75
N ASN A 176 16.61 -21.97 -12.52
CA ASN A 176 15.68 -20.85 -12.68
C ASN A 176 14.45 -20.86 -11.76
N PHE A 177 14.43 -21.68 -10.71
CA PHE A 177 13.37 -21.60 -9.72
C PHE A 177 13.51 -20.33 -8.87
N PHE A 178 12.39 -19.81 -8.38
CA PHE A 178 12.39 -18.75 -7.39
C PHE A 178 11.33 -18.99 -6.31
N GLY A 179 11.58 -18.46 -5.13
CA GLY A 179 10.61 -18.40 -4.04
C GLY A 179 10.56 -17.00 -3.44
N VAL A 180 9.37 -16.49 -3.17
CA VAL A 180 9.15 -15.24 -2.45
C VAL A 180 8.36 -15.53 -1.19
N PHE A 181 8.81 -15.00 -0.07
CA PHE A 181 8.13 -15.06 1.21
C PHE A 181 8.04 -13.66 1.83
N SER A 182 6.89 -13.27 2.36
CA SER A 182 6.73 -12.01 3.08
C SER A 182 5.77 -12.15 4.25
N LEU A 183 6.13 -11.49 5.34
CA LEU A 183 5.26 -11.26 6.49
C LEU A 183 4.93 -9.77 6.53
N GLN A 184 3.66 -9.42 6.68
CA GLN A 184 3.24 -8.02 6.66
C GLN A 184 2.32 -7.70 7.82
N TRP A 185 2.50 -6.51 8.36
CA TRP A 185 1.64 -5.89 9.37
C TRP A 185 1.03 -4.62 8.80
N ALA A 186 -0.12 -4.22 9.33
CA ALA A 186 -0.79 -2.99 8.98
C ALA A 186 -1.22 -2.24 10.25
N ASN A 187 -1.40 -0.93 10.15
CA ASN A 187 -2.01 -0.15 11.21
C ASN A 187 -3.50 0.11 10.95
N GLU A 188 -4.25 0.30 12.02
CA GLU A 188 -5.65 0.71 11.99
C GLU A 188 -5.91 1.74 13.11
N ARG A 189 -6.97 2.53 12.96
CA ARG A 189 -7.45 3.46 13.98
C ARG A 189 -8.18 2.71 15.10
N GLU A 190 -7.92 3.09 16.34
CA GLU A 190 -8.74 2.76 17.51
C GLU A 190 -9.62 3.96 17.86
N TYR A 191 -10.89 3.71 18.14
CA TYR A 191 -11.86 4.73 18.56
C TYR A 191 -12.20 4.59 20.04
N THR A 192 -12.67 5.68 20.65
CA THR A 192 -13.11 5.67 22.05
C THR A 192 -14.34 4.76 22.25
N SER A 193 -14.42 4.09 23.40
CA SER A 193 -15.52 3.17 23.71
C SER A 193 -16.91 3.83 23.64
N ASN A 194 -16.98 5.14 23.88
CA ASN A 194 -18.22 5.92 23.82
C ASN A 194 -18.75 6.10 22.40
N THR A 195 -17.87 6.08 21.39
CA THR A 195 -18.21 6.44 20.01
C THR A 195 -17.97 5.30 19.02
N VAL A 196 -17.23 4.24 19.40
CA VAL A 196 -16.93 3.10 18.53
C VAL A 196 -18.19 2.40 17.98
N GLY A 197 -19.28 2.43 18.75
CA GLY A 197 -20.59 1.89 18.35
C GLY A 197 -21.35 2.75 17.33
N ASN A 198 -20.87 3.95 17.01
CA ASN A 198 -21.49 4.82 16.01
C ASN A 198 -21.36 4.17 14.62
N LEU A 199 -22.50 4.00 13.96
CA LEU A 199 -22.57 3.40 12.63
C LEU A 199 -21.92 4.30 11.58
N PHE A 200 -22.11 5.62 11.71
CA PHE A 200 -21.43 6.59 10.87
C PHE A 200 -20.04 6.91 11.41
N TYR A 201 -19.02 6.64 10.60
CA TYR A 201 -17.62 6.73 11.02
C TYR A 201 -17.18 8.14 11.42
N GLN A 202 -17.76 9.20 10.83
CA GLN A 202 -17.39 10.58 11.19
C GLN A 202 -17.90 11.00 12.59
N ASN A 203 -18.81 10.24 13.19
CA ASN A 203 -19.24 10.44 14.56
C ASN A 203 -18.33 9.72 15.57
N LYS A 204 -17.29 9.02 15.10
CA LYS A 204 -16.32 8.35 15.97
C LYS A 204 -15.24 9.33 16.40
N THR A 205 -14.74 9.18 17.61
CA THR A 205 -13.62 9.96 18.13
C THR A 205 -12.41 9.05 18.23
N TYR A 206 -11.34 9.43 17.54
CA TYR A 206 -10.05 8.76 17.57
C TYR A 206 -9.53 8.68 19.01
N LYS A 207 -8.95 7.54 19.36
CA LYS A 207 -8.32 7.29 20.66
C LYS A 207 -6.83 7.04 20.50
N ASP A 208 -6.49 6.06 19.69
CA ASP A 208 -5.12 5.64 19.43
C ASP A 208 -5.06 4.83 18.12
N TRP A 209 -3.92 4.20 17.82
CA TRP A 209 -3.76 3.29 16.70
C TRP A 209 -3.11 2.00 17.17
N TYR A 210 -3.37 0.92 16.45
CA TYR A 210 -2.75 -0.37 16.73
C TYR A 210 -2.18 -0.98 15.47
N VAL A 211 -1.23 -1.89 15.66
CA VAL A 211 -0.64 -2.71 14.60
C VAL A 211 -1.19 -4.11 14.72
N TYR A 212 -1.63 -4.69 13.61
CA TYR A 212 -2.08 -6.06 13.55
C TYR A 212 -1.38 -6.81 12.42
N PHE A 213 -1.31 -8.13 12.55
CA PHE A 213 -0.80 -8.98 11.51
C PHE A 213 -1.74 -8.95 10.30
N TYR A 214 -1.21 -8.56 9.13
CA TYR A 214 -2.03 -8.32 7.95
C TYR A 214 -2.10 -9.55 7.05
N ARG A 215 -0.94 -10.07 6.61
CA ARG A 215 -0.91 -11.22 5.71
C ARG A 215 0.46 -11.93 5.65
N ILE A 216 0.40 -13.17 5.17
CA ILE A 216 1.54 -13.92 4.64
C ILE A 216 1.43 -13.92 3.12
N VAL A 217 2.54 -13.67 2.44
CA VAL A 217 2.65 -13.90 1.00
C VAL A 217 3.68 -15.00 0.77
N PHE A 218 3.29 -16.01 0.01
CA PHE A 218 4.18 -17.04 -0.49
C PHE A 218 3.95 -17.19 -1.99
N ALA A 219 5.03 -17.13 -2.77
CA ALA A 219 5.01 -17.40 -4.19
C ALA A 219 6.21 -18.28 -4.54
N PHE A 220 6.01 -19.21 -5.47
CA PHE A 220 7.06 -20.06 -5.99
C PHE A 220 6.84 -20.22 -7.50
N GLY A 221 7.92 -20.21 -8.28
CA GLY A 221 7.82 -20.30 -9.72
C GLY A 221 9.14 -20.61 -10.41
N ILE A 222 9.10 -20.54 -11.74
CA ILE A 222 10.24 -20.72 -12.63
C ILE A 222 10.36 -19.46 -13.47
N ASN A 223 11.56 -18.89 -13.56
CA ASN A 223 11.89 -17.84 -14.51
C ASN A 223 12.07 -18.47 -15.90
N ILE A 224 11.16 -18.17 -16.82
CA ILE A 224 11.16 -18.64 -18.22
C ILE A 224 12.08 -17.73 -19.05
#